data_AF-A0A4V1L4K0-F1
#
_entry.id   AF-A0A4V1L4K0-F1
#
_cell.length_a   1.000
_cell.length_b   1.000
_cell.length_c   1.000
_cell.angle_alpha   90.00
_cell.angle_beta   90.00
_cell.angle_gamma   90.00
#
_symmetry.space_group_name_H-M   'P 1'
#
loop_
_entity.id
_entity.type
_entity.pdbx_description
1 polymer ?
#
loop_
_entity_poly.entity_id
_entity_poly.type
_entity_poly.pdbx_seq_one_letter_code
_entity_poly.pdbx_strand_id
1 'polypeptide(L)' 'MLQDLQRLFWEEEVMRREYQLLDRAFERVLARSSRESLFNRTAAMAMGVERVRGAKETRGLFP' A
#
# COMPACT_ATOMS: atom_id res chain seq x y z
N MET A 1 -3.07 -6.74 35.08
CA MET A 1 -2.07 -7.62 34.44
C MET A 1 -2.70 -8.68 33.50
N LEU A 2 -3.59 -8.26 32.60
CA LEU A 2 -4.05 -9.06 31.44
C LEU A 2 -4.20 -8.12 30.24
N GLN A 3 -4.69 -6.91 30.52
CA GLN A 3 -4.78 -5.79 29.59
C GLN A 3 -3.42 -5.39 28.98
N ASP A 4 -2.35 -5.34 29.78
CA ASP A 4 -1.01 -4.96 29.27
C ASP A 4 -0.43 -6.00 28.30
N LEU A 5 -0.70 -7.29 28.54
CA LEU A 5 -0.26 -8.38 27.67
C LEU A 5 -1.06 -8.40 26.35
N GLN A 6 -2.39 -8.20 26.41
CA GLN A 6 -3.22 -8.05 25.22
C GLN A 6 -2.81 -6.85 24.35
N ARG A 7 -2.40 -5.74 24.99
CA ARG A 7 -1.90 -4.55 24.30
C ARG A 7 -0.56 -4.81 23.60
N LEU A 8 0.36 -5.54 24.24
CA LEU A 8 1.63 -5.93 23.62
C LEU A 8 1.42 -6.75 22.34
N PHE A 9 0.53 -7.75 22.38
CA PHE A 9 0.19 -8.56 21.21
C PHE A 9 -0.46 -7.74 20.09
N TRP A 10 -1.24 -6.72 20.42
CA TRP A 10 -1.82 -5.82 19.43
C TRP A 10 -0.74 -4.98 18.72
N GLU A 11 0.18 -4.37 19.47
CA GLU A 11 1.26 -3.55 18.90
C GLU A 11 2.17 -4.40 17.97
N GLU A 12 2.57 -5.61 18.40
CA GLU A 12 3.38 -6.51 17.56
C GLU A 12 2.66 -6.92 16.27
N GLU A 13 1.36 -7.20 16.36
CA GLU A 13 0.55 -7.55 15.19
C GLU A 13 0.40 -6.37 14.22
N VAL A 14 0.23 -5.15 14.73
CA VAL A 14 0.16 -3.93 13.93
C VAL A 14 1.49 -3.71 13.21
N MET A 15 2.61 -3.79 13.92
CA MET A 15 3.95 -3.63 13.33
C MET A 15 4.20 -4.69 12.25
N ARG A 16 3.89 -5.96 12.52
CA ARG A 16 4.04 -7.04 11.54
C ARG A 16 3.23 -6.79 10.27
N ARG A 17 1.99 -6.32 10.41
CA ARG A 17 1.13 -5.98 9.26
C ARG A 17 1.65 -4.77 8.49
N GLU A 18 2.19 -3.79 9.20
CA GLU A 18 2.78 -2.60 8.60
C GLU A 18 3.97 -2.97 7.71
N TYR A 19 4.93 -3.73 8.23
CA TYR A 19 6.08 -4.19 7.43
C TYR A 19 5.63 -4.99 6.21
N GLN A 20 4.71 -5.94 6.37
CA GLN A 20 4.16 -6.69 5.24
C GLN A 20 3.47 -5.81 4.19
N LEU A 21 2.84 -4.70 4.60
CA LEU A 21 2.21 -3.78 3.67
C LEU A 21 3.25 -2.93 2.93
N LEU A 22 4.27 -2.45 3.63
CA LEU A 22 5.38 -1.68 3.08
C LEU A 22 6.19 -2.50 2.08
N ASP A 23 6.54 -3.74 2.41
CA ASP A 23 7.27 -4.64 1.52
C ASP A 23 6.50 -4.87 0.21
N ARG A 24 5.21 -5.23 0.32
CA ARG A 24 4.34 -5.40 -0.85
C ARG A 24 4.18 -4.13 -1.65
N ALA A 25 4.16 -2.95 -1.01
CA ALA A 25 4.09 -1.69 -1.73
C ALA A 25 5.38 -1.42 -2.51
N PHE A 26 6.53 -1.66 -1.88
CA PHE A 26 7.84 -1.47 -2.48
C PHE A 26 8.09 -2.42 -3.65
N GLU A 27 7.79 -3.71 -3.50
CA GLU A 27 7.89 -4.70 -4.58
C GLU A 27 7.09 -4.30 -5.82
N ARG A 28 5.86 -3.78 -5.64
CA ARG A 28 5.05 -3.32 -6.76
C ARG A 28 5.66 -2.11 -7.48
N VAL A 29 6.27 -1.19 -6.73
CA VAL A 29 6.95 -0.02 -7.31
C VAL A 29 8.15 -0.48 -8.14
N LEU A 30 8.98 -1.38 -7.61
CA LEU A 30 10.14 -1.92 -8.32
C LEU A 30 9.73 -2.69 -9.58
N ALA A 31 8.72 -3.56 -9.48
CA ALA A 31 8.22 -4.32 -10.61
C ALA A 31 7.71 -3.41 -11.74
N ARG A 32 7.01 -2.32 -11.40
CA ARG A 32 6.56 -1.33 -12.38
C ARG A 32 7.72 -0.52 -12.96
N SER A 33 8.61 -0.03 -12.09
CA SER A 33 9.79 0.74 -12.50
C SER A 33 10.63 -0.03 -13.51
N SER A 34 10.89 -1.32 -13.25
CA SER A 34 11.64 -2.18 -14.16
C SER A 34 10.89 -2.46 -15.47
N ARG A 35 9.58 -2.76 -15.39
CA ARG A 35 8.76 -3.04 -16.58
C ARG A 35 8.65 -1.85 -17.53
N GLU A 36 8.54 -0.64 -16.98
CA GLU A 36 8.29 0.59 -17.75
C GLU A 36 9.55 1.46 -17.91
N SER A 37 10.70 0.99 -17.41
CA SER A 37 11.97 1.76 -17.37
C SER A 37 11.82 3.16 -16.77
N LEU A 38 11.02 3.28 -15.71
CA LEU A 38 10.71 4.53 -15.01
C LEU A 38 11.48 4.65 -13.70
N PHE A 39 11.76 5.87 -13.26
CA PHE A 39 12.22 6.10 -11.89
C PHE A 39 11.17 5.65 -10.87
N ASN A 40 11.61 5.10 -9.73
CA ASN A 40 10.72 4.62 -8.65
C ASN A 40 9.67 5.65 -8.22
N ARG A 41 10.06 6.93 -8.12
CA ARG A 41 9.12 8.02 -7.77
C ARG A 41 7.99 8.16 -8.79
N THR A 42 8.31 8.09 -10.07
CA THR A 42 7.33 8.18 -11.17
C THR A 42 6.42 6.96 -11.20
N ALA A 43 6.98 5.75 -11.01
CA ALA A 43 6.20 4.52 -10.92
C ALA A 43 5.20 4.54 -9.75
N ALA A 44 5.64 4.99 -8.57
CA ALA A 44 4.77 5.13 -7.40
C ALA A 44 3.62 6.13 -7.64
N MET A 45 3.92 7.28 -8.26
CA MET A 45 2.90 8.28 -8.60
C MET A 45 1.86 7.71 -9.57
N ALA A 46 2.31 7.04 -10.65
CA ALA A 46 1.43 6.43 -11.63
C ALA A 46 0.48 5.39 -11.00
N MET A 47 1.01 4.53 -10.11
CA MET A 47 0.20 3.56 -9.36
C MET A 47 -0.86 4.25 -8.47
N GLY A 48 -0.52 5.36 -7.83
CA GLY A 48 -1.47 6.13 -7.02
C GLY A 48 -2.62 6.69 -7.85
N VAL A 49 -2.29 7.29 -9.01
CA VAL A 49 -3.28 7.85 -9.94
C VAL A 49 -4.21 6.76 -10.47
N GLU A 50 -3.68 5.61 -10.89
CA GLU A 50 -4.48 4.49 -11.40
C GLU A 50 -5.45 3.93 -10.36
N ARG A 51 -5.01 3.82 -9.09
CA ARG A 51 -5.88 3.36 -8.00
C ARG A 51 -7.08 4.28 -7.81
N VAL A 52 -6.85 5.60 -7.83
CA VAL A 52 -7.92 6.60 -7.69
C VAL A 52 -8.82 6.58 -8.93
N ARG A 53 -8.24 6.48 -10.13
CA ARG A 53 -8.99 6.39 -11.38
C ARG A 53 -9.91 5.18 -11.39
N GLY A 54 -9.39 3.99 -11.09
CA GLY A 54 -10.20 2.77 -11.02
C GLY A 54 -11.30 2.85 -9.97
N ALA A 55 -11.03 3.41 -8.79
CA ALA A 55 -12.07 3.63 -7.77
C ALA A 55 -13.17 4.59 -8.24
N LYS A 56 -12.83 5.62 -9.04
CA LYS A 56 -13.81 6.52 -9.66
C LYS A 56 -14.59 5.85 -10.79
N GLU A 57 -13.93 5.05 -11.64
CA GLU A 57 -14.58 4.27 -12.71
C GLU A 57 -15.60 3.27 -12.13
N THR A 58 -15.26 2.56 -11.05
CA THR A 58 -16.18 1.62 -10.38
C THR A 58 -17.38 2.31 -9.75
N ARG A 59 -17.20 3.51 -9.19
CA ARG A 59 -18.30 4.29 -8.58
C ARG A 59 -19.18 4.98 -9.64
N GLY A 60 -18.71 5.07 -10.88
CA GLY A 60 -19.33 5.89 -11.92
C GLY A 60 -19.15 7.40 -11.65
N LEU A 61 -19.39 8.20 -12.68
CA LEU A 61 -19.62 9.65 -12.52
C LEU A 61 -21.05 9.82 -11.99
N PHE A 62 -21.21 9.76 -10.67
CA PHE A 62 -22.46 10.16 -10.03
C PHE A 62 -22.41 11.68 -9.77
N PRO A 63 -23.49 12.43 -10.09
CA PRO A 63 -23.63 13.81 -9.63
C PRO A 63 -23.71 13.90 -8.10
#